data_AF-A0A166ITR5-F1
#
_entry.id   AF-A0A166ITR5-F1
#
_cell.length_a   1.000
_cell.length_b   1.000
_cell.length_c   1.000
_cell.angle_alpha   90.00
_cell.angle_beta   90.00
_cell.angle_gamma   90.00
#
_symmetry.space_group_name_H-M   'P 1'
#
loop_
_entity.id
_entity.type
_entity.pdbx_description
1 polymer ?
#
loop_
_entity_poly.entity_id
_entity_poly.type
_entity_poly.pdbx_seq_one_letter_code
_entity_poly.pdbx_strand_id
1 'polypeptide(L)' 'LSDEDLDTWAIDTNGEKLSQDQKDEMKDYMDLDDAGNLTFRGFLQIYQLQTENDEAETWRDLASHGFDRELKLRKD' A
#
# COMPACT_ATOMS: atom_id res chain seq x y z
N LEU A 1 1.07 -0.27 -10.78
CA LEU A 1 -0.28 -0.07 -10.22
C LEU A 1 -0.79 1.26 -10.73
N SER A 2 -1.89 1.20 -11.46
CA SER A 2 -2.64 2.39 -11.86
C SER A 2 -3.33 3.02 -10.65
N ASP A 3 -3.93 4.20 -10.84
CA ASP A 3 -4.71 4.87 -9.79
C ASP A 3 -5.93 4.07 -9.34
N GLU A 4 -6.48 3.21 -10.21
CA GLU A 4 -7.59 2.30 -9.91
C GLU A 4 -7.12 1.09 -9.11
N ASP A 5 -5.93 0.56 -9.42
CA ASP A 5 -5.33 -0.52 -8.63
C ASP A 5 -4.97 -0.02 -7.21
N LEU A 6 -4.49 1.22 -7.10
CA LEU A 6 -4.21 1.86 -5.81
C LEU A 6 -5.47 2.10 -4.98
N ASP A 7 -6.58 2.50 -5.61
CA ASP A 7 -7.87 2.59 -4.93
C ASP A 7 -8.31 1.23 -4.39
N THR A 8 -8.15 0.18 -5.19
CA THR A 8 -8.52 -1.18 -4.80
C THR A 8 -7.71 -1.64 -3.60
N TRP A 9 -6.38 -1.47 -3.65
CA TRP A 9 -5.50 -1.77 -2.52
C TRP A 9 -5.88 -1.00 -1.25
N ALA A 10 -6.15 0.31 -1.37
CA ALA A 10 -6.51 1.14 -0.22
C ALA A 10 -7.86 0.75 0.38
N ILE A 11 -8.84 0.37 -0.44
CA ILE A 11 -10.11 -0.17 0.05
C ILE A 11 -9.89 -1.50 0.79
N ASP A 12 -9.07 -2.39 0.23
CA ASP A 12 -8.80 -3.70 0.82
C ASP A 12 -8.09 -3.59 2.19
N THR A 13 -7.24 -2.57 2.37
CA THR A 13 -6.45 -2.42 3.61
C THR A 13 -7.06 -1.45 4.63
N ASN A 14 -7.64 -0.34 4.17
CA ASN A 14 -8.14 0.76 5.00
C ASN A 14 -9.66 1.00 4.88
N GLY A 15 -10.34 0.33 3.96
CA GLY A 15 -11.79 0.43 3.77
C GLY A 15 -12.26 1.62 2.94
N GLU A 16 -11.36 2.49 2.48
CA GLU A 16 -11.68 3.64 1.64
C GLU A 16 -10.61 3.92 0.59
N LYS A 17 -10.99 4.69 -0.43
CA LYS A 17 -10.08 5.11 -1.50
C LYS A 17 -9.11 6.18 -1.00
N LEU A 18 -7.93 6.23 -1.63
CA LEU A 18 -7.04 7.38 -1.48
C LEU A 18 -7.67 8.62 -2.12
N SER A 19 -7.51 9.76 -1.48
CA SER A 19 -7.81 11.05 -2.09
C SER A 19 -6.86 11.32 -3.27
N GLN A 20 -7.24 12.22 -4.17
CA GLN A 20 -6.34 12.60 -5.27
C GLN A 20 -5.03 13.20 -4.73
N ASP A 21 -5.12 14.05 -3.69
CA ASP A 21 -3.95 14.65 -3.05
C ASP A 21 -2.98 13.59 -2.49
N GLN A 22 -3.50 12.53 -1.87
CA GLN A 22 -2.67 11.42 -1.39
C GLN A 22 -1.97 10.68 -2.54
N LYS A 23 -2.66 10.45 -3.67
CA LYS A 23 -2.06 9.80 -4.84
C LYS A 23 -0.98 10.67 -5.49
N ASP A 24 -1.22 11.97 -5.56
CA ASP A 24 -0.27 12.92 -6.13
C ASP A 24 0.98 12.98 -5.24
N GLU A 25 0.83 13.06 -3.92
CA GLU A 25 1.94 12.99 -2.97
C GLU A 25 2.73 11.67 -3.11
N MET A 26 2.05 10.52 -3.22
CA MET A 26 2.74 9.25 -3.46
C MET A 26 3.55 9.27 -4.77
N LYS A 27 3.01 9.84 -5.85
CA LYS A 27 3.70 9.91 -7.15
C LYS A 27 4.94 10.82 -7.12
N ASP A 28 5.00 11.79 -6.23
CA ASP A 28 6.17 12.68 -6.07
C ASP A 28 7.39 11.98 -5.44
N TYR A 29 7.18 10.92 -4.65
CA TYR A 29 8.25 10.27 -3.87
C TYR A 29 8.52 8.81 -4.24
N MET A 30 7.59 8.13 -4.91
CA MET A 30 7.70 6.70 -5.19
C MET A 30 8.32 6.40 -6.57
N ASP A 31 8.81 5.17 -6.71
CA ASP A 31 9.28 4.65 -8.00
C ASP A 31 8.10 4.38 -8.95
N LEU A 32 8.08 5.10 -10.08
CA LEU A 32 7.07 5.02 -11.12
C LEU A 32 7.67 4.47 -12.43
N ASP A 33 6.82 3.86 -13.26
CA ASP A 33 7.17 3.54 -14.64
C ASP A 33 7.06 4.77 -15.56
N ASP A 34 7.44 4.60 -16.84
CA ASP A 34 7.39 5.67 -17.85
C ASP A 34 5.98 6.19 -18.13
N ALA A 35 4.93 5.47 -17.70
CA ALA A 35 3.54 5.87 -17.82
C ALA A 35 2.99 6.51 -16.54
N GLY A 36 3.82 6.69 -15.51
CA GLY A 36 3.45 7.29 -14.23
C GLY A 36 2.71 6.34 -13.28
N ASN A 37 2.73 5.03 -13.54
CA ASN A 37 2.13 4.04 -12.65
C ASN A 37 3.16 3.54 -11.64
N LEU A 38 2.71 3.18 -10.43
CA LEU A 38 3.59 2.68 -9.39
C LEU A 38 4.25 1.35 -9.81
N THR A 39 5.57 1.26 -9.75
CA THR A 39 6.24 -0.03 -10.00
C THR A 39 6.05 -0.96 -8.80
N PHE A 40 6.46 -2.23 -8.93
CA PHE A 40 6.53 -3.12 -7.76
C PHE A 40 7.48 -2.58 -6.67
N ARG A 41 8.58 -1.92 -7.06
CA ARG A 41 9.49 -1.28 -6.12
C ARG A 41 8.81 -0.10 -5.43
N GLY A 42 8.09 0.74 -6.18
CA GLY A 42 7.30 1.83 -5.63
C GLY A 42 6.24 1.35 -4.65
N PHE A 43 5.59 0.23 -4.96
CA PHE A 43 4.63 -0.39 -4.04
C PHE A 43 5.26 -0.85 -2.73
N LEU A 44 6.47 -1.44 -2.78
CA LEU A 44 7.19 -1.81 -1.55
C LEU A 44 7.64 -0.60 -0.74
N GLN A 45 7.92 0.54 -1.38
CA GLN A 45 8.26 1.79 -0.68
C GLN A 45 7.10 2.32 0.17
N ILE A 46 5.85 2.06 -0.19
CA ILE A 46 4.68 2.38 0.66
C ILE A 46 4.81 1.68 2.01
N TYR A 47 5.01 0.36 2.01
CA TYR A 47 5.17 -0.42 3.24
C TYR A 47 6.42 -0.02 4.02
N GLN A 48 7.51 0.34 3.33
CA GLN A 48 8.70 0.89 3.99
C GLN A 48 8.35 2.17 4.76
N LEU A 49 7.74 3.16 4.10
CA LEU A 49 7.39 4.44 4.73
C LEU A 49 6.36 4.28 5.86
N GLN A 50 5.32 3.47 5.65
CA GLN A 50 4.38 3.13 6.71
C GLN A 50 5.12 2.55 7.91
N THR A 51 6.01 1.57 7.70
CA THR A 51 6.76 0.93 8.80
C THR A 51 7.68 1.91 9.52
N GLU A 52 8.34 2.80 8.78
CA GLU A 52 9.22 3.83 9.36
C GLU A 52 8.44 4.87 10.17
N ASN A 53 7.22 5.21 9.77
CA ASN A 53 6.38 6.22 10.43
C ASN A 53 5.53 5.64 11.58
N ASP A 54 4.79 4.56 11.31
CA ASP A 54 3.98 3.80 12.27
C ASP A 54 3.82 2.34 11.80
N GLU A 55 4.62 1.43 12.35
CA GLU A 55 4.55 -0.01 12.01
C GLU A 55 3.15 -0.63 12.17
N ALA A 56 2.27 -0.03 12.99
CA ALA A 56 0.93 -0.53 13.16
C ALA A 56 0.09 -0.41 11.87
N GLU A 57 0.40 0.53 10.96
CA GLU A 57 -0.21 0.62 9.63
C GLU A 57 0.11 -0.61 8.79
N THR A 58 1.39 -0.91 8.62
CA THR A 58 1.82 -2.09 7.86
C THR A 58 1.24 -3.39 8.43
N TRP A 59 1.13 -3.50 9.75
CA TRP A 59 0.50 -4.67 10.37
C TRP A 59 -1.02 -4.75 10.18
N ARG A 60 -1.72 -3.62 10.06
CA ARG A 60 -3.15 -3.61 9.68
C ARG A 60 -3.32 -4.12 8.26
N ASP A 61 -2.54 -3.60 7.32
CA ASP A 61 -2.58 -4.02 5.91
C ASP A 61 -2.29 -5.52 5.75
N LEU A 62 -1.23 -6.01 6.41
CA LEU A 62 -0.90 -7.44 6.43
C LEU A 62 -2.03 -8.30 7.01
N ALA A 63 -2.69 -7.83 8.08
CA ALA A 63 -3.82 -8.53 8.68
C ALA A 63 -5.04 -8.55 7.74
N SER A 64 -5.31 -7.46 7.01
CA SER A 64 -6.37 -7.40 5.98
C SER A 64 -6.11 -8.38 4.83
N HIS A 65 -4.84 -8.65 4.52
CA HIS A 65 -4.44 -9.71 3.58
C HIS A 65 -4.40 -11.13 4.20
N GLY A 66 -4.82 -11.29 5.46
CA GLY A 66 -4.93 -12.59 6.14
C GLY A 66 -3.67 -13.08 6.85
N PHE A 67 -2.60 -12.27 6.91
CA PHE A 67 -1.39 -12.65 7.63
C PHE A 67 -1.57 -12.51 9.15
N ASP A 68 -0.87 -13.35 9.91
CA ASP A 68 -0.72 -13.22 11.36
C ASP A 68 0.59 -12.52 11.74
N ARG A 69 0.84 -12.41 13.05
CA ARG A 69 2.03 -11.77 13.63
C ARG A 69 3.33 -12.53 13.37
N GLU A 70 3.26 -13.76 12.88
CA GLU A 70 4.40 -14.57 12.44
C GLU A 70 4.56 -14.55 10.91
N LEU A 71 3.84 -13.66 10.22
CA LEU A 71 3.78 -13.56 8.75
C LEU A 71 3.31 -14.87 8.08
N LYS A 72 2.47 -15.65 8.76
CA LYS A 72 1.81 -16.82 8.18
C LYS A 72 0.42 -16.42 7.71
N LEU A 73 0.07 -16.84 6.49
CA LEU A 73 -1.29 -16.69 5.97
C LEU A 73 -2.21 -17.62 6.78
N ARG A 74 -3.21 -17.03 7.44
CA ARG A 74 -4.23 -17.80 8.15
C ARG A 74 -5.04 -18.57 7.12
N LYS A 75 -5.11 -19.89 7.28
CA LYS A 75 -6.10 -20.70 6.58
C LYS A 75 -7.36 -20.64 7.42
N ASP A 76 -8.39 -19.99 6.90
CA ASP A 76 -9.75 -20.10 7.44
C ASP A 76 -10.23 -21.55 7.43
#